data_AF-A0A222E1H9-F1
#
_entry.id   AF-A0A222E1H9-F1
#
_cell.length_a   1.000
_cell.length_b   1.000
_cell.length_c   1.000
_cell.angle_alpha   90.00
_cell.angle_beta   90.00
_cell.angle_gamma   90.00
#
_symmetry.space_group_name_H-M   'P 1'
#
loop_
_entity.id
_entity.type
_entity.pdbx_description
1 polymer ?
#
loop_
_entity_poly.entity_id
_entity_poly.type
_entity_poly.pdbx_seq_one_letter_code
_entity_poly.pdbx_strand_id
1 'polypeptide(L)' 'MQNGFVETFNGRMRDELLNETMFRSLAHARMVIAA' A
#
# COMPACT_ATOMS: atom_id res chain seq x y z
N MET A 1 20.23 -3.38 8.23
CA MET A 1 19.64 -2.06 8.59
C MET A 1 18.97 -1.36 7.41
N GLN A 2 19.39 -1.55 6.14
CA GLN A 2 18.73 -0.93 4.97
C GLN A 2 17.36 -1.53 4.59
N ASN A 3 17.13 -2.84 4.79
CA ASN A 3 15.83 -3.46 4.50
C ASN A 3 14.71 -3.07 5.47
N GLY A 4 15.03 -2.64 6.69
CA GLY A 4 14.02 -2.35 7.71
C GLY A 4 13.07 -1.22 7.31
N PHE A 5 13.57 -0.20 6.58
CA PHE A 5 12.73 0.87 6.07
C PHE A 5 11.75 0.36 5.00
N VAL A 6 12.23 -0.45 4.06
CA VAL A 6 11.41 -1.03 2.99
C VAL A 6 10.39 -2.02 3.56
N GLU A 7 10.78 -2.80 4.56
CA GLU A 7 9.91 -3.75 5.26
C GLU A 7 8.81 -3.02 6.04
N THR A 8 9.14 -1.97 6.79
CA THR A 8 8.16 -1.15 7.51
C THR A 8 7.23 -0.42 6.53
N PHE A 9 7.76 0.15 5.45
CA PHE A 9 6.96 0.80 4.42
C PHE A 9 5.97 -0.17 3.75
N ASN A 10 6.45 -1.33 3.34
CA ASN A 10 5.60 -2.37 2.73
C ASN A 10 4.60 -2.96 3.73
N GLY A 11 4.95 -3.05 5.02
CA GLY A 11 4.04 -3.44 6.08
C GLY A 11 2.86 -2.48 6.20
N ARG A 12 3.16 -1.18 6.35
CA ARG A 12 2.13 -0.14 6.48
C ARG A 12 1.23 -0.01 5.26
N MET A 13 1.80 -0.06 4.05
CA MET A 13 1.02 -0.06 2.81
C MET A 13 0.08 -1.28 2.72
N ARG A 14 0.49 -2.45 3.21
CA ARG A 14 -0.40 -3.61 3.22
C ARG A 14 -1.55 -3.45 4.20
N ASP A 15 -1.27 -3.01 5.42
CA ASP A 15 -2.31 -2.89 6.43
C ASP A 15 -3.27 -1.73 6.14
N GLU A 16 -2.76 -0.55 5.81
CA GLU A 16 -3.58 0.67 5.63
C GLU A 16 -4.29 0.73 4.27
N LEU A 17 -3.68 0.19 3.20
CA LEU A 17 -4.24 0.27 1.84
C LEU A 17 -4.73 -1.08 1.31
N LEU A 18 -3.91 -2.13 1.33
CA LEU A 18 -4.24 -3.36 0.59
C LEU A 18 -5.19 -4.30 1.34
N ASN A 19 -5.18 -4.30 2.67
CA ASN A 19 -6.03 -5.16 3.50
C ASN A 19 -7.34 -4.49 3.90
N GLU A 20 -7.34 -3.17 4.11
CA GLU A 20 -8.53 -2.42 4.55
C GLU A 20 -9.30 -1.75 3.41
N THR A 21 -8.65 -1.44 2.28
CA THR A 21 -9.32 -0.79 1.13
C THR A 21 -9.67 -1.78 0.04
N MET A 22 -10.96 -1.90 -0.29
CA MET A 22 -11.40 -2.69 -1.46
C MET A 22 -11.15 -1.92 -2.76
N PHE A 23 -10.21 -2.39 -3.57
CA PHE A 23 -9.97 -1.81 -4.90
C PHE A 23 -10.94 -2.36 -5.93
N ARG A 24 -11.76 -1.47 -6.48
CA ARG A 24 -12.75 -1.80 -7.52
C ARG A 24 -12.13 -2.07 -8.90
N SER A 25 -10.93 -1.55 -9.15
CA SER A 25 -10.15 -1.78 -10.38
C SER A 25 -8.70 -1.38 -10.20
N LEU A 26 -7.82 -1.80 -11.12
CA LEU A 26 -6.41 -1.40 -11.11
C LEU A 26 -6.21 0.12 -11.27
N ALA A 27 -7.11 0.79 -12.00
CA ALA A 27 -7.06 2.26 -12.15
C ALA A 27 -7.40 2.96 -10.82
N HIS A 28 -8.41 2.47 -10.10
CA HIS A 28 -8.76 2.97 -8.77
C HIS A 28 -7.61 2.76 -7.79
N ALA A 29 -6.97 1.58 -7.79
CA ALA A 29 -5.81 1.31 -6.94
C ALA A 29 -4.65 2.29 -7.20
N ARG A 30 -4.33 2.58 -8.47
CA ARG A 30 -3.29 3.55 -8.83
C ARG A 30 -3.59 4.95 -8.33
N MET A 31 -4.85 5.40 -8.42
CA MET A 31 -5.25 6.72 -7.92
C MET A 31 -5.12 6.82 -6.41
N VAL A 32 -5.55 5.79 -5.66
CA VAL A 32 -5.50 5.79 -4.20
C VAL A 32 -4.07 5.70 -3.67
N ILE A 33 -3.19 4.92 -4.30
CA ILE A 33 -1.78 4.80 -3.90
C ILE A 33 -0.97 6.07 -4.22
N ALA A 34 -1.39 6.84 -5.24
CA ALA A 34 -0.70 8.06 -5.67
C ALA A 34 -1.14 9.34 -4.92
N ALA A 35 -2.18 9.27 -4.08
CA ALA A 35 -2.69 10.38 -3.28
C ALA A 35 -1.95 10.50 -1.95
#